data_AF-A0A287CVL6-F1
#
_entry.id   AF-A0A287CVL6-F1
#
_cell.length_a   1.000
_cell.length_b   1.000
_cell.length_c   1.000
_cell.angle_alpha   90.00
_cell.angle_beta   90.00
_cell.angle_gamma   90.00
#
_symmetry.space_group_name_H-M   'P 1'
#
loop_
_entity.id
_entity.type
_entity.pdbx_description
1 polymer ?
#
loop_
_entity_poly.entity_id
_entity_poly.type
_entity_poly.pdbx_seq_one_letter_code
_entity_poly.pdbx_strand_id
1 'polypeptide(L)'
;MVNSIVFFDIAIKDEPLGRVSFELFADKIPKIAENFHVLSTGELGFGYKGSCFHRIIPEFLCQGGNFTCLNGTGGKSIYGKKFDDENFILKHTSPRPNTNGTEWLDGKCVVFGRMREGMNIVETMEHFGSRNGKTSKKITNTDCAQF
;
A
#
# COMPACT_ATOMS: atom_id res chain seq x y z
N MET A 1 16.72 -14.28 1.03
CA MET A 1 15.66 -14.04 2.02
C MET A 1 14.37 -14.61 1.48
N VAL A 2 13.49 -15.12 2.33
CA VAL A 2 12.15 -15.58 1.91
C VAL A 2 11.24 -14.37 1.81
N ASN A 3 10.45 -14.28 0.75
CA ASN A 3 9.49 -13.20 0.56
C ASN A 3 8.31 -13.37 1.52
N SER A 4 8.06 -12.36 2.35
CA SER A 4 6.96 -12.37 3.30
C SER A 4 5.64 -12.01 2.61
N ILE A 5 4.54 -12.58 3.09
CA ILE A 5 3.19 -12.23 2.64
C ILE A 5 2.48 -11.51 3.78
N VAL A 6 1.90 -10.36 3.49
CA VAL A 6 1.12 -9.57 4.44
C VAL A 6 -0.28 -9.33 3.89
N PHE A 7 -1.25 -9.08 4.77
CA PHE A 7 -2.61 -8.74 4.36
C PHE A 7 -3.12 -7.48 5.03
N PHE A 8 -4.05 -6.81 4.36
CA PHE A 8 -4.91 -5.76 4.92
C PHE A 8 -6.38 -6.18 4.80
N ASP A 9 -7.13 -6.03 5.90
CA ASP A 9 -8.58 -6.11 5.93
C ASP A 9 -9.14 -4.71 5.71
N ILE A 10 -9.89 -4.56 4.63
CA ILE A 10 -10.43 -3.28 4.19
C ILE A 10 -11.88 -3.16 4.62
N ALA A 11 -12.23 -1.97 5.13
CA ALA A 11 -13.61 -1.58 5.38
C ALA A 11 -13.94 -0.25 4.70
N ILE A 12 -15.21 -0.07 4.32
CA ILE A 12 -15.75 1.17 3.76
C ILE A 12 -16.86 1.66 4.69
N LYS A 13 -16.73 2.87 5.23
CA LYS A 13 -17.66 3.38 6.27
C LYS A 13 -17.88 2.37 7.41
N ASP A 14 -16.80 1.75 7.85
CA ASP A 14 -16.78 0.74 8.92
C ASP A 14 -17.49 -0.60 8.58
N GLU A 15 -17.99 -0.75 7.35
CA GLU A 15 -18.49 -2.04 6.84
C GLU A 15 -17.33 -2.86 6.23
N PRO A 16 -17.09 -4.11 6.68
CA PRO A 16 -16.05 -4.96 6.11
C PRO A 16 -16.27 -5.21 4.62
N LEU A 17 -15.27 -4.90 3.80
CA LEU A 17 -15.29 -5.12 2.35
C LEU A 17 -14.59 -6.44 1.99
N GLY A 18 -13.43 -6.70 2.58
CA GLY A 18 -12.66 -7.92 2.34
C GLY A 18 -11.16 -7.75 2.56
N ARG A 19 -10.42 -8.81 2.26
CA ARG A 19 -8.98 -8.90 2.48
C ARG A 19 -8.20 -8.74 1.18
N VAL A 20 -7.11 -7.99 1.24
CA VAL A 20 -6.09 -7.90 0.19
C VAL A 20 -4.78 -8.45 0.71
N SER A 21 -4.06 -9.22 -0.11
CA SER A 21 -2.76 -9.80 0.27
C SER A 21 -1.66 -9.36 -0.68
N PHE A 22 -0.46 -9.18 -0.13
CA PHE A 22 0.70 -8.69 -0.87
C PHE A 22 1.91 -9.57 -0.56
N GLU A 23 2.69 -9.87 -1.59
CA GLU A 23 4.02 -10.46 -1.47
C GLU A 23 5.06 -9.35 -1.51
N LEU A 24 5.97 -9.35 -0.53
CA LEU A 24 7.06 -8.38 -0.41
C LEU A 24 8.36 -8.98 -0.95
N PHE A 25 9.05 -8.25 -1.84
CA PHE A 25 10.27 -8.70 -2.50
C PHE A 25 11.51 -8.52 -1.62
N ALA A 26 11.55 -9.23 -0.48
CA ALA A 26 12.66 -9.19 0.47
C ALA A 26 13.99 -9.69 -0.14
N ASP A 27 13.94 -10.46 -1.22
CA ASP A 27 15.12 -10.88 -1.98
C ASP A 27 15.76 -9.75 -2.82
N LYS A 28 15.00 -8.70 -3.16
CA LYS A 28 15.46 -7.55 -3.96
C LYS A 28 15.58 -6.26 -3.15
N ILE A 29 14.65 -6.04 -2.23
CA ILE A 29 14.47 -4.79 -1.47
C ILE A 29 14.30 -5.13 0.04
N PRO A 30 15.29 -5.76 0.69
CA PRO A 30 15.12 -6.27 2.05
C PRO A 30 14.74 -5.19 3.07
N LYS A 31 15.33 -3.99 3.00
CA LYS A 31 15.04 -2.94 4.00
C LYS A 31 13.62 -2.40 3.89
N ILE A 32 13.14 -2.17 2.66
CA ILE A 32 11.76 -1.67 2.44
C ILE A 32 10.74 -2.76 2.73
N ALA A 33 11.03 -4.00 2.32
CA ALA A 33 10.18 -5.15 2.62
C ALA A 33 10.03 -5.33 4.14
N GLU A 34 11.13 -5.26 4.90
CA GLU A 34 11.12 -5.32 6.37
C GLU A 34 10.34 -4.16 6.98
N ASN A 35 10.54 -2.93 6.50
CA ASN A 35 9.77 -1.78 6.96
C ASN A 35 8.26 -1.98 6.76
N PHE A 36 7.83 -2.44 5.58
CA PHE A 36 6.42 -2.68 5.30
C PHE A 36 5.86 -3.84 6.12
N HIS A 37 6.66 -4.90 6.31
CA HIS A 37 6.30 -6.05 7.13
C HIS A 37 6.05 -5.64 8.59
N VAL A 38 7.01 -4.97 9.23
CA VAL A 38 6.89 -4.55 10.64
C VAL A 38 5.78 -3.53 10.86
N LEU A 39 5.57 -2.61 9.90
CA LEU A 39 4.41 -1.71 9.94
C LEU A 39 3.08 -2.44 9.75
N SER A 40 3.08 -3.58 9.04
CA SER A 40 1.88 -4.41 8.88
C SER A 40 1.58 -5.20 10.14
N THR A 41 2.58 -5.76 10.83
CA THR A 41 2.38 -6.50 12.08
C THR A 41 2.14 -5.58 13.29
N GLY A 42 2.64 -4.34 13.23
CA GLY A 42 2.48 -3.37 14.30
C GLY A 42 3.31 -3.69 15.55
N GLU A 43 4.31 -4.56 15.45
CA GLU A 43 5.12 -5.05 16.58
C GLU A 43 5.84 -3.93 17.35
N LEU A 44 6.07 -2.78 16.72
CA LEU A 44 6.67 -1.61 17.34
C LEU A 44 5.65 -0.67 18.04
N GLY A 45 4.40 -1.11 18.20
CA GLY A 45 3.31 -0.33 18.80
C GLY A 45 2.71 0.73 17.88
N PHE A 46 3.11 0.77 16.61
CA PHE A 46 2.53 1.59 15.55
C PHE A 46 2.57 0.83 14.23
N GLY A 47 1.64 1.12 13.33
CA GLY A 47 1.55 0.40 12.06
C GLY A 47 0.38 0.86 11.20
N TYR A 48 0.05 0.05 10.19
CA TYR A 48 -1.00 0.35 9.22
C TYR A 48 -2.41 0.08 9.74
N LYS A 49 -2.57 -0.64 10.85
CA LYS A 49 -3.88 -0.91 11.46
C LYS A 49 -4.57 0.39 11.85
N GLY A 50 -5.80 0.57 11.40
CA GLY A 50 -6.60 1.78 11.58
C GLY A 50 -6.28 2.92 10.62
N SER A 51 -5.27 2.78 9.75
CA SER A 51 -4.94 3.81 8.74
C SER A 51 -5.99 3.85 7.62
N CYS A 52 -6.01 4.95 6.86
CA CYS A 52 -6.96 5.13 5.77
C CYS A 52 -6.29 5.35 4.40
N PHE A 53 -7.03 5.01 3.35
CA PHE A 53 -6.70 5.37 1.98
C PHE A 53 -7.23 6.78 1.73
N HIS A 54 -6.33 7.76 1.85
CA HIS A 54 -6.68 9.18 1.78
C HIS A 54 -6.70 9.70 0.35
N ARG A 55 -6.09 8.98 -0.61
CA ARG A 55 -6.08 9.36 -2.01
C ARG A 55 -6.28 8.16 -2.94
N ILE A 56 -7.35 8.16 -3.73
CA ILE A 56 -7.65 7.12 -4.72
C ILE A 56 -8.00 7.76 -6.05
N ILE A 57 -7.20 7.44 -7.07
CA ILE A 57 -7.42 7.82 -8.46
C ILE A 57 -7.76 6.54 -9.23
N PRO A 58 -9.00 6.42 -9.75
CA PRO A 58 -9.41 5.25 -10.52
C PRO A 58 -8.46 4.96 -11.67
N GLU A 59 -8.20 3.67 -11.93
CA GLU A 59 -7.30 3.19 -13.00
C GLU A 59 -5.83 3.63 -12.86
N PHE A 60 -5.45 4.18 -11.69
CA PHE A 60 -4.10 4.69 -11.49
C PHE A 60 -3.49 4.28 -10.14
N LEU A 61 -4.10 4.69 -9.03
CA LEU A 61 -3.45 4.56 -7.71
C LEU A 61 -4.45 4.55 -6.56
N CYS A 62 -4.25 3.61 -5.63
CA CYS A 62 -4.77 3.68 -4.26
C CYS A 62 -3.63 4.01 -3.29
N GLN A 63 -3.64 5.19 -2.70
CA GLN A 63 -2.61 5.70 -1.81
C GLN A 63 -3.09 5.71 -0.35
N GLY A 64 -2.37 4.98 0.49
CA GLY A 64 -2.64 4.84 1.94
C GLY A 64 -1.37 5.03 2.77
N GLY A 65 -1.30 4.36 3.92
CA GLY A 65 -0.07 4.26 4.72
C GLY A 65 0.25 5.45 5.62
N ASN A 66 -0.51 6.55 5.57
CA ASN A 66 -0.37 7.62 6.56
C ASN A 66 -1.19 7.29 7.80
N PHE A 67 -0.55 6.66 8.79
CA PHE A 67 -1.15 6.31 10.08
C PHE A 67 -0.97 7.38 11.18
N THR A 68 -0.20 8.46 10.94
CA THR A 68 0.02 9.50 11.96
C THR A 68 -0.88 10.71 11.81
N CYS A 69 -1.18 11.13 10.57
CA CYS A 69 -1.98 12.33 10.29
C CYS A 69 -3.20 12.04 9.41
N LEU A 70 -3.35 10.81 8.89
CA LEU A 70 -4.51 10.33 8.11
C LEU A 70 -4.85 11.19 6.86
N ASN A 71 -3.96 12.10 6.43
CA ASN A 71 -4.21 13.13 5.42
C ASN A 71 -3.05 13.29 4.39
N GLY A 72 -2.14 12.33 4.34
CA GLY A 72 -0.94 12.35 3.49
C GLY A 72 0.31 13.11 3.99
N THR A 73 0.26 13.93 5.06
CA THR A 73 1.44 14.71 5.52
C THR A 73 2.27 14.05 6.63
N GLY A 74 2.04 12.76 6.88
CA GLY A 74 2.60 12.02 8.01
C GLY A 74 3.13 10.64 7.61
N GLY A 75 3.27 9.77 8.59
CA GLY A 75 3.94 8.48 8.45
C GLY A 75 5.36 8.53 8.99
N LYS A 76 5.81 7.40 9.53
CA LYS A 76 7.21 7.17 9.91
C LYS A 76 7.59 5.75 9.47
N SER A 77 8.87 5.54 9.18
CA SER A 77 9.39 4.20 8.99
C SER A 77 9.82 3.61 10.33
N ILE A 78 10.14 2.32 10.33
CA ILE A 78 10.78 1.68 11.48
C ILE A 78 12.19 2.21 11.73
N TYR A 79 12.80 2.83 10.71
CA TYR A 79 14.15 3.41 10.77
C TYR A 79 14.16 4.90 11.13
N GLY A 80 13.00 5.54 11.31
CA GLY A 80 12.89 6.96 11.66
C GLY A 80 11.94 7.74 10.75
N LYS A 81 12.23 9.02 10.51
CA LYS A 81 11.36 9.89 9.69
C LYS A 81 11.44 9.59 8.19
N LYS A 82 12.62 9.21 7.70
CA LYS A 82 12.91 8.88 6.29
C LYS A 82 14.03 7.85 6.25
N PHE A 83 14.09 7.08 5.17
CA PHE A 83 15.18 6.17 4.85
C PHE A 83 15.45 6.24 3.34
N ASP A 84 16.65 5.85 2.91
CA ASP A 84 17.09 6.00 1.52
C ASP A 84 16.41 4.99 0.58
N ASP A 85 16.24 5.37 -0.68
CA ASP A 85 15.78 4.48 -1.73
C ASP A 85 16.80 3.34 -1.94
N GLU A 86 16.35 2.10 -1.79
CA GLU A 86 17.27 0.95 -1.77
C GLU A 86 17.77 0.57 -3.18
N ASN A 87 16.88 0.36 -4.14
CA ASN A 87 17.21 0.23 -5.56
C ASN A 87 15.96 0.36 -6.46
N PHE A 88 16.17 0.55 -7.77
CA PHE A 88 15.11 0.67 -8.78
C PHE A 88 15.16 -0.49 -9.81
N ILE A 89 15.52 -1.70 -9.35
CA ILE A 89 15.65 -2.87 -10.23
C ILE A 89 14.31 -3.27 -10.84
N LEU A 90 13.24 -3.14 -10.06
CA LEU A 90 11.88 -3.50 -10.46
C LEU A 90 11.15 -2.28 -11.03
N LYS A 91 10.39 -2.51 -12.11
CA LYS A 91 9.60 -1.50 -12.81
C LYS A 91 8.12 -1.61 -12.47
N HIS A 92 7.39 -0.50 -12.55
CA HIS A 92 5.95 -0.47 -12.38
C HIS A 92 5.28 -1.09 -13.61
N THR A 93 5.01 -2.39 -13.53
CA THR A 93 4.23 -3.10 -14.53
C THR A 93 2.75 -2.91 -14.20
N SER A 94 2.02 -2.21 -15.07
CA SER A 94 0.59 -1.98 -14.89
C SER A 94 -0.16 -3.33 -14.83
N PRO A 95 -1.05 -3.53 -13.84
CA PRO A 95 -1.87 -4.74 -13.78
C PRO A 95 -2.91 -4.79 -14.91
N ARG A 96 -3.14 -3.69 -15.63
CA ARG A 96 -4.07 -3.59 -16.76
C ARG A 96 -3.30 -3.41 -18.07
N PRO A 97 -3.59 -4.21 -19.12
CA PRO A 97 -3.02 -4.00 -20.45
C PRO A 97 -3.32 -2.58 -20.96
N ASN A 98 -2.35 -1.92 -21.61
CA ASN A 98 -2.49 -0.60 -22.26
C ASN A 98 -2.71 0.62 -21.36
N THR A 99 -2.36 0.56 -20.07
CA THR A 99 -2.23 1.78 -19.24
C THR A 99 -0.78 2.23 -19.19
N ASN A 100 -0.41 3.19 -20.06
CA ASN A 100 0.90 3.87 -20.10
C ASN A 100 1.11 4.83 -18.90
N GLY A 101 0.47 4.53 -17.76
CA GLY A 101 0.23 5.49 -16.69
C GLY A 101 1.27 5.49 -15.58
N THR A 102 2.13 4.48 -15.46
CA THR A 102 3.03 4.29 -14.31
C THR A 102 4.50 4.27 -14.69
N GLU A 103 4.86 4.22 -15.97
CA GLU A 103 6.25 4.19 -16.44
C GLU A 103 7.06 5.41 -15.96
N TRP A 104 6.41 6.56 -15.76
CA TRP A 104 7.05 7.77 -15.24
C TRP A 104 7.43 7.70 -13.75
N LEU A 105 6.95 6.68 -13.03
CA LEU A 105 7.32 6.37 -11.65
C LEU A 105 8.59 5.51 -11.59
N ASP A 106 9.00 4.87 -12.68
CA ASP A 106 10.23 4.09 -12.72
C ASP A 106 11.44 4.99 -12.43
N GLY A 107 12.31 4.52 -11.52
CA GLY A 107 13.46 5.29 -11.06
C GLY A 107 13.13 6.42 -10.07
N LYS A 108 11.85 6.63 -9.73
CA LYS A 108 11.40 7.63 -8.73
C LYS A 108 10.64 7.01 -7.55
N CYS A 109 9.98 5.88 -7.76
CA CYS A 109 9.34 5.12 -6.72
C CYS A 109 9.91 3.70 -6.72
N VAL A 110 10.30 3.21 -5.54
CA VAL A 110 10.82 1.86 -5.40
C VAL A 110 9.66 0.86 -5.38
N VAL A 111 9.66 -0.08 -6.31
CA VAL A 111 8.73 -1.22 -6.30
C VAL A 111 9.25 -2.26 -5.31
N PHE A 112 8.50 -2.52 -4.25
CA PHE A 112 8.92 -3.40 -3.14
C PHE A 112 8.04 -4.66 -2.98
N GLY A 113 6.99 -4.81 -3.77
CA GLY A 113 6.10 -5.96 -3.68
C GLY A 113 5.05 -6.00 -4.79
N ARG A 114 4.21 -7.02 -4.76
CA ARG A 114 3.06 -7.18 -5.65
C ARG A 114 1.85 -7.71 -4.90
N MET A 115 0.67 -7.45 -5.41
CA MET A 115 -0.55 -8.05 -4.89
C MET A 115 -0.61 -9.54 -5.25
N ARG A 116 -1.03 -10.36 -4.29
CA ARG A 116 -1.27 -11.80 -4.43
C ARG A 116 -2.76 -12.07 -4.64
N GLU A 117 -3.62 -11.52 -3.78
CA GLU A 117 -5.08 -11.71 -3.83
C GLU A 117 -5.81 -10.42 -3.45
N GLY A 118 -7.11 -10.33 -3.84
CA GLY A 118 -7.98 -9.21 -3.48
C GLY A 118 -8.07 -8.09 -4.52
N MET A 119 -7.77 -8.34 -5.80
CA MET A 119 -7.92 -7.32 -6.86
C MET A 119 -9.36 -6.79 -6.95
N ASN A 120 -10.35 -7.66 -6.79
CA ASN A 120 -11.76 -7.26 -6.74
C ASN A 120 -12.06 -6.24 -5.63
N ILE A 121 -11.35 -6.32 -4.49
CA ILE A 121 -11.47 -5.38 -3.37
C ILE A 121 -10.89 -4.02 -3.78
N VAL A 122 -9.70 -4.02 -4.39
CA VAL A 122 -9.06 -2.80 -4.90
C VAL A 122 -9.93 -2.13 -5.97
N GLU A 123 -10.47 -2.90 -6.92
CA GLU A 123 -11.38 -2.38 -7.94
C GLU A 123 -12.63 -1.77 -7.30
N THR A 124 -13.18 -2.38 -6.25
CA THR A 124 -14.30 -1.80 -5.51
C THR A 124 -13.92 -0.50 -4.80
N MET A 125 -12.70 -0.43 -4.23
CA MET A 125 -12.18 0.81 -3.62
C MET A 125 -12.04 1.94 -4.66
N GLU A 126 -11.61 1.62 -5.88
CA GLU A 126 -11.46 2.60 -6.97
C GLU A 126 -12.77 3.31 -7.33
N HIS A 127 -13.91 2.61 -7.25
CA HIS A 127 -15.24 3.22 -7.51
C HIS A 127 -15.57 4.37 -6.55
N PHE A 128 -14.91 4.44 -5.40
CA PHE A 128 -15.06 5.53 -4.43
C PHE A 128 -14.00 6.62 -4.57
N GLY A 129 -13.03 6.46 -5.47
CA GLY A 129 -12.03 7.47 -5.83
C GLY A 129 -12.55 8.52 -6.80
N SER A 130 -11.70 9.48 -7.13
CA SER A 130 -12.02 10.52 -8.12
C SER A 130 -10.75 10.98 -8.86
N ARG A 131 -10.90 11.71 -9.96
CA ARG A 131 -9.75 12.17 -10.76
C ARG A 131 -8.76 13.06 -9.99
N ASN A 132 -9.23 13.81 -8.99
CA ASN A 132 -8.34 14.61 -8.14
C ASN A 132 -7.80 13.81 -6.93
N GLY A 133 -8.18 12.54 -6.81
CA GLY A 133 -7.74 11.64 -5.76
C GLY A 133 -8.62 11.65 -4.51
N LYS A 134 -9.58 12.56 -4.36
CA LYS A 134 -10.45 12.61 -3.18
C LYS A 134 -11.36 11.37 -3.16
N THR A 135 -11.48 10.75 -1.99
CA THR A 135 -12.41 9.64 -1.77
C THR A 135 -13.79 10.14 -1.35
N SER A 136 -14.84 9.53 -1.89
CA SER A 136 -16.24 9.82 -1.56
C SER A 136 -16.69 9.16 -0.25
N LYS A 137 -16.02 8.07 0.15
CA LYS A 137 -16.23 7.34 1.38
C LYS A 137 -14.89 7.13 2.10
N LYS A 138 -14.93 7.06 3.43
CA LYS A 138 -13.78 6.68 4.23
C LYS A 138 -13.50 5.20 4.00
N ILE A 139 -12.28 4.89 3.54
CA ILE A 139 -11.79 3.54 3.34
C ILE A 139 -10.64 3.31 4.31
N THR A 140 -10.77 2.31 5.16
CA THR A 140 -9.85 2.05 6.28
C THR A 140 -9.30 0.64 6.22
N ASN A 141 -8.03 0.51 6.61
CA ASN A 141 -7.44 -0.77 6.95
C ASN A 141 -7.82 -1.08 8.41
N THR A 142 -8.76 -1.99 8.63
CA THR A 142 -9.27 -2.36 9.96
C THR A 142 -8.34 -3.33 10.68
N ASP A 143 -7.65 -4.19 9.95
CA ASP A 143 -6.70 -5.13 10.51
C ASP A 143 -5.61 -5.49 9.50
N CYS A 144 -4.40 -5.69 9.97
CA CYS A 144 -3.30 -6.10 9.12
C CYS A 144 -2.29 -6.91 9.91
N ALA A 145 -1.70 -7.90 9.25
CA ALA A 145 -0.63 -8.72 9.80
C ALA A 145 0.14 -9.44 8.69
N GLN A 146 1.11 -10.25 9.08
CA GLN A 146 1.72 -11.26 8.23
C GLN A 146 0.85 -12.52 8.19
N PHE A 147 0.85 -13.23 7.06
CA PHE A 147 0.37 -14.61 7.00
C PHE A 147 1.35 -15.59 7.66
#